data_AF-A0A0H3PSN3-F1
#
_entry.id   AF-A0A0H3PSN3-F1
#
_cell.length_a   1.000
_cell.length_b   1.000
_cell.length_c   1.000
_cell.angle_alpha   90.00
_cell.angle_beta   90.00
_cell.angle_gamma   90.00
#
_symmetry.space_group_name_H-M   'P 1'
#
loop_
_entity.id
_entity.type
_entity.pdbx_description
1 polymer ?
#
loop_
_entity_poly.entity_id
_entity_poly.type
_entity_poly.pdbx_seq_one_letter_code
_entity_poly.pdbx_strand_id
1 'polypeptide(L)' 'MAQTVAIELRNSDRSRLALGEASPTEEVDANGNVTLNFFANYRALASGVRPGVAKADAIFMINYN' A
#
# COMPACT_ATOMS: atom_id res chain seq x y z
N MET A 1 -9.52 4.64 -19.03
CA MET A 1 -8.94 4.61 -17.68
C MET A 1 -9.81 5.44 -16.76
N ALA A 2 -9.94 5.05 -15.50
CA ALA A 2 -10.56 5.92 -14.50
C ALA A 2 -9.74 7.21 -14.36
N GLN A 3 -10.39 8.30 -13.97
CA GLN A 3 -9.73 9.59 -13.72
C GLN A 3 -10.04 10.07 -12.31
N THR A 4 -9.14 10.86 -11.75
CA THR A 4 -9.32 11.49 -10.42
C THR A 4 -9.41 10.47 -9.27
N VAL A 5 -8.84 9.28 -9.48
CA VAL A 5 -8.72 8.21 -8.49
C VAL A 5 -7.29 7.68 -8.48
N ALA A 6 -6.80 7.33 -7.31
CA ALA A 6 -5.54 6.61 -7.13
C ALA A 6 -5.78 5.31 -6.36
N ILE A 7 -4.80 4.41 -6.40
CA ILE A 7 -4.69 3.29 -5.45
C ILE A 7 -3.75 3.76 -4.35
N GLU A 8 -4.23 3.78 -3.10
CA GLU A 8 -3.40 4.03 -1.93
C GLU A 8 -2.97 2.72 -1.27
N LEU A 9 -1.74 2.70 -0.76
CA LEU A 9 -1.23 1.63 0.10
C LEU A 9 -1.29 2.08 1.56
N ARG A 10 -1.55 1.13 2.46
CA ARG A 10 -1.65 1.37 3.90
C ARG A 10 -0.96 0.27 4.67
N ASN A 11 -0.38 0.64 5.81
CA ASN A 11 0.23 -0.29 6.76
C ASN A 11 -0.85 -1.17 7.44
N SER A 12 -0.41 -2.14 8.23
CA SER A 12 -1.25 -3.06 9.00
C SER A 12 -2.22 -2.33 9.95
N ASP A 13 -1.81 -1.19 10.52
CA ASP A 13 -2.62 -0.30 11.36
C ASP A 13 -3.57 0.62 10.57
N ARG A 14 -3.62 0.46 9.23
CA ARG A 14 -4.33 1.32 8.28
C ARG A 14 -3.82 2.77 8.21
N SER A 15 -2.67 3.11 8.78
CA SER A 15 -2.00 4.37 8.47
C SER A 15 -1.54 4.37 7.00
N ARG A 16 -1.42 5.56 6.41
CA ARG A 16 -1.04 5.67 5.00
C ARG A 16 0.44 5.31 4.82
N LEU A 17 0.74 4.41 3.88
CA LEU A 17 2.09 4.14 3.41
C LEU A 17 2.33 4.95 2.13
N ALA A 18 3.20 5.95 2.20
CA ALA A 18 3.59 6.70 1.01
C ALA A 18 4.53 5.86 0.14
N LEU A 19 4.45 6.01 -1.19
CA LEU A 19 5.34 5.31 -2.10
C LEU A 19 6.79 5.76 -1.86
N GLY A 20 7.70 4.80 -1.72
CA GLY A 20 9.12 5.05 -1.45
C GLY A 20 9.46 5.18 0.04
N GLU A 21 8.48 5.29 0.93
CA GLU A 21 8.70 5.27 2.38
C GLU A 21 8.77 3.84 2.91
N ALA A 22 9.55 3.64 3.97
CA ALA A 22 9.62 2.37 4.68
C ALA A 22 8.32 2.13 5.48
N SER A 23 7.87 0.87 5.50
CA SER A 23 6.90 0.43 6.50
C SER A 23 7.57 0.35 7.88
N PRO A 24 6.78 0.27 8.97
CA PRO A 24 7.31 -0.11 10.27
C PRO A 24 8.08 -1.43 10.20
N THR A 25 9.07 -1.58 11.07
CA THR A 25 9.78 -2.83 11.29
C THR A 25 8.85 -3.83 11.98
N GLU A 26 8.88 -5.08 11.53
CA GLU A 26 8.16 -6.19 12.14
C GLU A 26 9.17 -7.19 12.71
N GLU A 27 8.86 -7.75 13.88
CA GLU A 27 9.70 -8.73 14.54
C GLU A 27 9.49 -10.13 13.94
N VAL A 28 10.58 -10.88 13.85
CA VAL A 28 10.56 -12.28 13.41
C VAL A 28 10.21 -13.17 14.60
N ASP A 29 9.32 -14.14 14.39
CA ASP A 29 8.92 -15.08 15.43
C ASP A 29 10.04 -16.09 15.78
N ALA A 30 9.83 -16.88 16.83
CA ALA A 30 10.80 -17.89 17.29
C ALA A 30 11.13 -18.98 16.25
N ASN A 31 10.32 -19.11 15.19
CA ASN A 31 10.52 -20.05 14.10
C ASN A 31 11.18 -19.40 12.87
N GLY A 32 11.53 -18.10 12.94
CA GLY A 32 12.13 -17.38 11.82
C GLY A 32 11.12 -16.81 10.82
N ASN A 33 9.82 -16.74 11.16
CA ASN A 33 8.79 -16.24 10.25
C ASN A 33 8.31 -14.83 10.63
N VAL A 34 7.88 -14.08 9.61
CA VAL A 34 7.19 -12.80 9.77
C VAL A 34 6.14 -12.66 8.68
N THR A 35 5.00 -12.05 9.00
CA THR A 35 3.96 -11.72 8.01
C THR A 35 3.79 -10.21 7.95
N LEU A 36 4.07 -9.63 6.78
CA LEU A 36 3.86 -8.20 6.51
C LEU A 36 2.46 -8.01 5.92
N ASN A 37 1.58 -7.31 6.63
CA ASN A 37 0.20 -7.08 6.21
C ASN A 37 0.02 -5.65 5.69
N PHE A 38 -0.56 -5.52 4.49
CA PHE A 38 -0.84 -4.24 3.85
C PHE A 38 -2.28 -4.19 3.32
N PHE A 39 -2.78 -2.98 3.11
CA PHE A 39 -4.06 -2.76 2.44
C PHE A 39 -3.88 -1.91 1.18
N ALA A 40 -4.68 -2.20 0.16
CA ALA A 40 -4.82 -1.37 -1.03
C ALA A 40 -6.26 -0.86 -1.13
N ASN A 41 -6.43 0.44 -1.35
CA ASN A 41 -7.75 1.06 -1.46
C ASN A 41 -7.79 2.03 -2.64
N TYR A 42 -8.94 2.15 -3.30
CA TYR A 42 -9.16 3.30 -4.17
C TYR A 42 -9.39 4.55 -3.32
N ARG A 43 -8.70 5.65 -3.66
CA ARG A 43 -8.92 6.96 -3.06
C ARG A 43 -9.22 8.00 -4.14
N ALA A 44 -10.34 8.70 -3.98
CA ALA A 44 -10.64 9.87 -4.80
C ALA A 44 -9.61 10.97 -4.52
N LEU A 45 -9.06 11.58 -5.57
CA LEU A 45 -8.11 12.69 -5.46
C LEU A 45 -8.83 14.05 -5.41
N ALA A 46 -10.04 14.11 -5.94
CA ALA A 46 -10.95 15.24 -5.93
C ALA A 46 -12.39 14.76 -6.19
N SER A 47 -13.35 15.67 -6.18
CA SER A 47 -14.72 15.39 -6.62
C SER A 47 -14.78 15.01 -8.12
N GLY A 48 -15.85 14.33 -8.52
CA GLY A 48 -16.08 13.99 -9.93
C GLY A 48 -15.17 12.88 -10.47
N VAL A 49 -14.96 11.80 -9.69
CA VAL A 49 -14.29 10.59 -10.16
C VAL A 49 -14.97 10.07 -11.42
N ARG A 50 -14.20 9.84 -12.49
CA ARG A 50 -14.73 9.30 -13.74
C ARG A 50 -14.51 7.79 -13.82
N PRO A 51 -15.53 7.00 -14.17
CA PRO A 51 -15.42 5.56 -14.23
C PRO A 51 -14.47 5.10 -15.35
N GLY A 52 -13.88 3.93 -15.14
CA GLY A 52 -12.99 3.27 -16.09
C GLY A 52 -12.06 2.29 -15.38
N VAL A 53 -11.16 1.65 -16.14
CA VAL A 53 -10.14 0.76 -15.55
C VAL A 53 -9.19 1.58 -14.68
N ALA A 54 -9.01 1.17 -13.42
CA ALA A 54 -8.04 1.70 -12.48
C ALA A 54 -7.10 0.57 -12.09
N LYS A 55 -5.96 0.45 -12.78
CA LYS A 55 -4.93 -0.55 -12.52
C LYS A 55 -3.62 0.14 -12.20
N ALA A 56 -2.82 -0.44 -11.32
CA ALA A 56 -1.47 0.02 -11.03
C ALA A 56 -0.58 -1.16 -10.67
N ASP A 57 0.71 -1.00 -10.91
CA ASP A 57 1.76 -1.92 -10.51
C ASP A 57 2.62 -1.22 -9.45
N ALA A 58 3.02 -1.97 -8.41
CA ALA A 58 3.89 -1.48 -7.35
C ALA A 58 4.93 -2.55 -7.01
N ILE A 59 6.12 -2.10 -6.57
CA ILE A 59 7.22 -2.97 -6.17
C ILE A 59 7.41 -2.81 -4.66
N PHE A 60 7.47 -3.93 -3.95
CA PHE A 60 7.86 -3.98 -2.55
C PHE A 60 9.33 -4.40 -2.46
N MET A 61 10.10 -3.68 -1.65
CA MET A 61 11.49 -4.02 -1.31
C MET A 61 11.52 -4.51 0.14
N ILE A 62 12.03 -5.72 0.36
CA ILE A 62 12.23 -6.27 1.69
C ILE A 62 13.68 -5.98 2.06
N ASN A 63 13.86 -5.17 3.11
CA ASN A 63 15.17 -4.88 3.68
C ASN A 63 15.34 -5.70 4.95
N TYR A 64 16.53 -6.29 5.11
CA TYR A 64 16.97 -6.97 6.32
C TYR A 64 17.98 -6.07 7.02
N ASN A 65 18.01 -6.11 8.35
CA ASN A 65 19.05 -5.44 9.14
C ASN A 65 20.35 -6.25 9.14
#